data_AF-A0AAT9HWS0-F1
#
_entry.id   AF-A0AAT9HWS0-F1
#
_cell.length_a   1.000
_cell.length_b   1.000
_cell.length_c   1.000
_cell.angle_alpha   90.00
_cell.angle_beta   90.00
_cell.angle_gamma   90.00
#
_symmetry.space_group_name_H-M   'P 1'
#
loop_
_entity.id
_entity.type
_entity.pdbx_description
1 polymer ?
#
loop_
_entity_poly.entity_id
_entity_poly.type
_entity_poly.pdbx_seq_one_letter_code
_entity_poly.pdbx_strand_id
1 'polypeptide(L)'
;MTSSLDEARELLREFPVVDGHNDLPWALREQVRYDLGARDIAGDQSAHLHTDIPRLRAGGVGAQFWSVYVRADLPDAVPSTLEQIDCVRQLLARHPRELAPALTAADMEAARAQGRIASLMGAEGGHSIANSSAHCGVVRPRRPLSDPHPQLQRGMGGFGDRRARRGRTVGLRP
;
A
#
# COMPACT_ATOMS: atom_id res chain seq x y z
N MET A 1 -4.84 -25.95 -26.33
CA MET A 1 -3.95 -24.79 -26.25
C MET A 1 -4.65 -23.75 -25.41
N THR A 2 -4.03 -23.30 -24.32
CA THR A 2 -4.52 -22.13 -23.56
C THR A 2 -4.42 -20.91 -24.46
N SER A 3 -5.44 -20.05 -24.43
CA SER A 3 -5.38 -18.80 -25.20
C SER A 3 -4.38 -17.84 -24.54
N SER A 4 -3.83 -16.88 -25.29
CA SER A 4 -2.96 -15.84 -24.72
C SER A 4 -3.66 -15.04 -23.60
N LEU A 5 -4.99 -14.95 -23.64
CA LEU A 5 -5.78 -14.31 -22.59
C LEU A 5 -5.82 -15.15 -21.31
N ASP A 6 -5.90 -16.48 -21.42
CA ASP A 6 -5.89 -17.37 -20.26
C ASP A 6 -4.51 -17.39 -19.60
N GLU A 7 -3.45 -17.38 -20.42
CA GLU A 7 -2.06 -17.26 -19.95
C GLU A 7 -1.82 -15.92 -19.23
N ALA A 8 -2.32 -14.81 -19.78
CA ALA A 8 -2.23 -13.50 -19.11
C ALA A 8 -2.95 -13.49 -17.76
N ARG A 9 -4.13 -14.12 -17.66
CA ARG A 9 -4.87 -14.25 -16.40
C ARG A 9 -4.15 -15.13 -15.39
N GLU A 10 -3.50 -16.20 -15.85
CA GLU A 10 -2.66 -17.05 -15.00
C GLU A 10 -1.50 -16.26 -14.38
N LEU A 11 -0.76 -15.52 -15.21
CA LEU A 11 0.33 -14.67 -14.76
C LEU A 11 -0.15 -13.60 -13.76
N LEU A 12 -1.27 -12.95 -14.04
CA LEU A 12 -1.82 -11.90 -13.16
C LEU A 12 -2.37 -12.45 -11.83
N ARG A 13 -2.72 -13.74 -11.73
CA ARG A 13 -3.06 -14.36 -10.44
C ARG A 13 -1.83 -14.52 -9.55
N GLU A 14 -0.66 -14.74 -10.13
CA GLU A 14 0.59 -14.89 -9.39
C GLU A 14 1.26 -13.52 -9.11
N PHE A 15 1.30 -12.68 -10.14
CA PHE A 15 1.91 -11.35 -10.15
C PHE A 15 0.87 -10.30 -10.58
N PRO A 16 0.02 -9.85 -9.64
CA PRO A 16 -1.04 -8.91 -9.96
C PRO A 16 -0.49 -7.52 -10.29
N VAL A 17 -1.29 -6.74 -11.01
CA VAL A 17 -0.93 -5.37 -11.41
C VAL A 17 -0.83 -4.46 -10.19
N VAL A 18 0.22 -3.63 -10.20
CA VAL A 18 0.34 -2.44 -9.37
C VAL A 18 0.00 -1.23 -10.24
N ASP A 19 -1.22 -0.72 -10.12
CA ASP A 19 -1.66 0.45 -10.87
C ASP A 19 -1.20 1.73 -10.17
N GLY A 20 -0.51 2.59 -10.92
CA GLY A 20 0.17 3.78 -10.39
C GLY A 20 -0.72 5.00 -10.24
N HIS A 21 -1.94 5.01 -10.80
CA HIS A 21 -2.78 6.21 -10.79
C HIS A 21 -4.26 5.92 -11.10
N ASN A 22 -5.14 6.15 -10.11
CA ASN A 22 -6.59 6.04 -10.30
C ASN A 22 -7.34 7.18 -9.60
N ASP A 23 -8.11 7.94 -10.40
CA ASP A 23 -8.85 9.13 -9.98
C ASP A 23 -10.26 8.85 -9.44
N LEU A 24 -10.55 7.63 -9.00
CA LEU A 24 -11.82 7.29 -8.34
C LEU A 24 -12.23 8.32 -7.25
N PRO A 25 -11.33 8.80 -6.36
CA PRO A 25 -11.71 9.81 -5.36
C PRO A 25 -12.25 11.11 -5.99
N TRP A 26 -11.62 11.58 -7.07
CA TRP A 26 -12.10 12.76 -7.80
C TRP A 26 -13.45 12.51 -8.48
N ALA A 27 -13.64 11.34 -9.09
CA ALA A 27 -14.93 10.99 -9.69
C ALA A 27 -16.07 10.96 -8.64
N LEU A 28 -15.79 10.44 -7.44
CA LEU A 28 -16.76 10.42 -6.33
C LEU A 28 -17.06 11.83 -5.80
N ARG A 29 -16.07 12.72 -5.81
CA ARG A 29 -16.27 14.15 -5.50
C ARG A 29 -17.28 14.78 -6.45
N GLU A 30 -17.01 14.69 -7.76
CA GLU A 30 -17.77 15.38 -8.79
C GLU A 30 -19.19 14.79 -8.95
N GLN A 31 -19.32 13.47 -8.90
CA GLN A 31 -20.60 12.81 -9.19
C GLN A 31 -21.55 12.79 -7.99
N VAL A 32 -21.02 12.55 -6.78
CA VAL A 32 -21.86 12.28 -5.60
C VAL A 32 -21.42 13.01 -4.34
N ARG A 33 -20.48 13.96 -4.45
CA ARG A 33 -19.98 14.75 -3.31
C ARG A 33 -19.55 13.86 -2.14
N TYR A 34 -18.87 12.76 -2.46
CA TYR A 34 -18.42 11.73 -1.50
C TYR A 34 -19.51 10.93 -0.79
N ASP A 35 -20.76 10.94 -1.26
CA ASP A 35 -21.74 9.93 -0.83
C ASP A 35 -21.38 8.55 -1.40
N LEU A 36 -20.55 7.82 -0.65
CA LEU A 36 -20.10 6.47 -0.99
C LEU A 36 -21.25 5.44 -1.03
N GLY A 37 -22.40 5.75 -0.43
CA GLY A 37 -23.60 4.91 -0.55
C GLY A 37 -24.25 5.03 -1.93
N ALA A 38 -24.23 6.22 -2.51
CA ALA A 38 -24.75 6.47 -3.86
C ALA A 38 -23.86 5.90 -4.98
N ARG A 39 -22.59 5.61 -4.69
CA ARG A 39 -21.62 4.96 -5.58
C ARG A 39 -20.86 3.86 -4.85
N ASP A 40 -21.59 2.82 -4.46
CA ASP A 40 -20.98 1.66 -3.83
C ASP A 40 -20.15 0.85 -4.84
N ILE A 41 -18.83 0.88 -4.64
CA ILE A 41 -17.86 0.17 -5.49
C ILE A 41 -17.79 -1.33 -5.22
N ALA A 42 -18.53 -1.86 -4.23
CA ALA A 42 -18.71 -3.30 -4.10
C ALA A 42 -19.61 -3.86 -5.21
N GLY A 43 -20.49 -3.03 -5.78
CA GLY A 43 -21.38 -3.38 -6.89
C GLY A 43 -20.82 -2.99 -8.27
N ASP A 44 -21.59 -3.28 -9.31
CA ASP A 44 -21.28 -2.84 -10.68
C ASP A 44 -21.50 -1.33 -10.82
N GLN A 45 -20.44 -0.62 -11.16
CA GLN A 45 -20.45 0.82 -11.42
C GLN A 45 -20.09 1.14 -12.88
N SER A 46 -20.18 0.19 -13.80
CA SER A 46 -19.79 0.36 -15.21
C SER A 46 -20.49 1.51 -15.93
N ALA A 47 -21.71 1.87 -15.51
CA ALA A 47 -22.46 2.99 -16.06
C ALA A 47 -21.95 4.38 -15.62
N HIS A 48 -21.13 4.46 -14.57
CA HIS A 48 -20.77 5.72 -13.92
C HIS A 48 -19.26 5.89 -13.69
N LEU A 49 -18.55 4.80 -13.47
CA LEU A 49 -17.15 4.75 -13.07
C LEU A 49 -16.39 3.74 -13.92
N HIS A 50 -15.09 3.95 -14.09
CA HIS A 50 -14.19 2.93 -14.62
C HIS A 50 -13.78 1.90 -13.56
N THR A 51 -13.94 2.25 -12.28
CA THR A 51 -13.43 1.48 -11.15
C THR A 51 -14.57 0.99 -10.28
N ASP A 52 -14.64 -0.33 -10.09
CA ASP A 52 -15.31 -1.01 -8.99
C ASP A 52 -14.53 -2.26 -8.59
N ILE A 53 -14.82 -2.81 -7.42
CA ILE A 53 -14.10 -3.96 -6.88
C ILE A 53 -14.20 -5.18 -7.80
N PRO A 54 -15.38 -5.56 -8.34
CA PRO A 54 -15.47 -6.69 -9.27
C PRO A 54 -14.53 -6.53 -10.48
N ARG A 55 -14.47 -5.34 -11.10
CA ARG A 55 -13.58 -5.08 -12.24
C ARG A 55 -12.11 -5.03 -11.85
N LEU A 56 -11.77 -4.47 -10.68
CA LEU A 56 -10.39 -4.53 -10.16
C LEU A 56 -9.91 -5.97 -10.00
N ARG A 57 -10.77 -6.86 -9.49
CA ARG A 57 -10.48 -8.29 -9.36
C ARG A 57 -10.37 -8.99 -10.71
N ALA A 58 -11.33 -8.74 -11.61
CA ALA A 58 -11.32 -9.32 -12.95
C ALA A 58 -10.10 -8.86 -13.77
N GLY A 59 -9.63 -7.63 -13.56
CA GLY A 59 -8.43 -7.07 -14.19
C GLY A 59 -7.12 -7.49 -13.54
N GLY A 60 -7.15 -8.26 -12.45
CA GLY A 60 -5.94 -8.72 -11.76
C GLY A 60 -5.17 -7.60 -11.05
N VAL A 61 -5.85 -6.55 -10.59
CA VAL A 61 -5.24 -5.46 -9.81
C VAL A 61 -5.01 -5.93 -8.37
N GLY A 62 -3.75 -5.92 -7.94
CA GLY A 62 -3.33 -6.31 -6.59
C GLY A 62 -2.91 -5.14 -5.74
N ALA A 63 -2.55 -4.01 -6.36
CA ALA A 63 -2.31 -2.76 -5.66
C ALA A 63 -2.77 -1.57 -6.50
N GLN A 64 -3.27 -0.54 -5.82
CA GLN A 64 -3.76 0.69 -6.43
C GLN A 64 -3.21 1.90 -5.70
N PHE A 65 -2.63 2.83 -6.44
CA PHE A 65 -2.40 4.19 -5.99
C PHE A 65 -3.66 5.02 -6.27
N TRP A 66 -4.35 5.40 -5.20
CA TRP A 66 -5.48 6.31 -5.26
C TRP A 66 -4.97 7.75 -5.35
N SER A 67 -5.33 8.43 -6.43
CA SER A 67 -4.98 9.82 -6.62
C SER A 67 -5.76 10.68 -5.64
N VAL A 68 -5.05 11.46 -4.82
CA VAL A 68 -5.65 12.53 -4.00
C VAL A 68 -5.46 13.88 -4.69
N TYR A 69 -5.66 13.88 -6.01
CA TYR A 69 -5.65 15.07 -6.86
C TYR A 69 -6.61 16.14 -6.38
N VAL A 70 -6.17 17.38 -6.48
CA VAL A 70 -7.01 18.58 -6.39
C VAL A 70 -6.65 19.52 -7.53
N ARG A 71 -7.63 20.26 -8.04
CA ARG A 71 -7.38 21.28 -9.05
C ARG A 71 -6.48 22.39 -8.50
N ALA A 72 -5.53 22.85 -9.32
CA ALA A 72 -4.56 23.88 -8.93
C ALA A 72 -5.16 25.29 -8.87
N ASP A 73 -6.33 25.51 -9.46
CA ASP A 73 -7.04 26.80 -9.48
C ASP A 73 -8.01 26.97 -8.31
N LEU A 74 -8.10 25.99 -7.40
CA LEU A 74 -8.90 26.11 -6.19
C LEU A 74 -8.21 27.03 -5.17
N PRO A 75 -8.95 27.97 -4.56
CA PRO A 75 -8.38 28.86 -3.54
C PRO A 75 -7.86 28.10 -2.31
N ASP A 76 -8.46 26.95 -1.99
CA ASP A 76 -8.14 26.12 -0.82
C ASP A 76 -7.74 24.69 -1.22
N ALA A 77 -6.54 24.55 -1.81
CA ALA A 77 -6.01 23.26 -2.25
C ALA A 77 -5.80 22.27 -1.08
N VAL A 78 -5.33 22.73 0.07
CA VAL A 78 -5.01 21.86 1.22
C VAL A 78 -6.27 21.20 1.83
N PRO A 79 -7.34 21.93 2.20
CA PRO A 79 -8.59 21.31 2.65
C PRO A 79 -9.14 20.32 1.64
N SER A 80 -9.10 20.66 0.35
CA SER A 80 -9.56 19.78 -0.73
C SER A 80 -8.74 18.48 -0.79
N THR A 81 -7.42 18.53 -0.56
CA THR A 81 -6.59 17.32 -0.54
C THR A 81 -6.90 16.46 0.69
N LEU A 82 -7.20 17.08 1.84
CA LEU A 82 -7.61 16.37 3.05
C LEU A 82 -8.95 15.65 2.84
N GLU A 83 -9.91 16.27 2.16
CA GLU A 83 -11.17 15.62 1.77
C GLU A 83 -10.94 14.40 0.88
N GLN A 84 -9.99 14.49 -0.08
CA GLN A 84 -9.63 13.36 -0.93
C GLN A 84 -8.97 12.21 -0.14
N ILE A 85 -8.06 12.53 0.78
CA ILE A 85 -7.46 11.54 1.70
C ILE A 85 -8.55 10.89 2.56
N ASP A 86 -9.49 11.68 3.08
CA ASP A 86 -10.58 11.18 3.90
C ASP A 86 -11.50 10.25 3.10
N CYS A 87 -11.85 10.60 1.87
CA CYS A 87 -12.60 9.74 0.95
C CYS A 87 -11.94 8.37 0.78
N VAL A 88 -10.62 8.32 0.52
CA VAL A 88 -9.89 7.06 0.41
C VAL A 88 -9.94 6.26 1.72
N ARG A 89 -9.75 6.92 2.87
CA ARG A 89 -9.84 6.24 4.18
C ARG A 89 -11.23 5.67 4.44
N GLN A 90 -12.29 6.40 4.08
CA GLN A 90 -13.66 5.92 4.19
C GLN A 90 -13.92 4.72 3.28
N LEU A 91 -13.41 4.72 2.04
CA LEU A 91 -13.49 3.56 1.14
C LEU A 91 -12.83 2.31 1.76
N LEU A 92 -11.64 2.45 2.34
CA LEU A 92 -10.94 1.35 3.00
C LEU A 92 -11.70 0.83 4.22
N ALA A 93 -12.32 1.72 5.00
CA ALA A 93 -13.12 1.35 6.15
C ALA A 93 -14.43 0.64 5.74
N ARG A 94 -14.99 0.99 4.59
CA ARG A 94 -16.23 0.40 4.06
C ARG A 94 -16.01 -0.97 3.43
N HIS A 95 -14.83 -1.22 2.86
CA HIS A 95 -14.47 -2.45 2.16
C HIS A 95 -13.21 -3.13 2.75
N PRO A 96 -13.19 -3.46 4.06
CA PRO A 96 -11.97 -3.96 4.73
C PRO A 96 -11.59 -5.39 4.32
N ARG A 97 -12.56 -6.13 3.75
CA ARG A 97 -12.34 -7.50 3.25
C ARG A 97 -11.67 -7.48 1.89
N GLU A 98 -11.90 -6.44 1.10
CA GLU A 98 -11.46 -6.33 -0.28
C GLU A 98 -10.23 -5.44 -0.41
N LEU A 99 -10.14 -4.37 0.38
CA LEU A 99 -9.08 -3.37 0.34
C LEU A 99 -8.26 -3.38 1.63
N ALA A 100 -6.96 -3.08 1.52
CA ALA A 100 -6.06 -2.97 2.66
C ALA A 100 -5.19 -1.72 2.53
N PRO A 101 -5.05 -0.88 3.57
CA PRO A 101 -4.09 0.21 3.53
C PRO A 101 -2.67 -0.33 3.39
N ALA A 102 -1.86 0.28 2.51
CA ALA A 102 -0.45 -0.07 2.36
C ALA A 102 0.42 1.19 2.38
N LEU A 103 1.41 1.21 3.26
CA LEU A 103 2.35 2.33 3.43
C LEU A 103 3.77 1.94 3.04
N THR A 104 4.03 0.64 2.94
CA THR A 104 5.31 0.04 2.62
C THR A 104 5.13 -1.09 1.61
N ALA A 105 6.23 -1.48 0.97
CA ALA A 105 6.23 -2.67 0.11
C ALA A 105 5.85 -3.94 0.89
N ALA A 106 6.21 -4.03 2.18
CA ALA A 106 5.82 -5.15 3.03
C ALA A 106 4.31 -5.21 3.25
N ASP A 107 3.63 -4.06 3.36
CA ASP A 107 2.17 -4.01 3.48
C ASP A 107 1.50 -4.47 2.18
N MET A 108 2.08 -4.14 1.01
CA MET A 108 1.60 -4.60 -0.28
C MET A 108 1.66 -6.13 -0.39
N GLU A 109 2.79 -6.72 0.03
CA GLU A 109 2.95 -8.17 0.07
C GLU A 109 1.99 -8.83 1.07
N ALA A 110 1.78 -8.21 2.24
CA ALA A 110 0.82 -8.70 3.24
C ALA A 110 -0.63 -8.66 2.73
N ALA A 111 -1.01 -7.58 2.03
CA ALA A 111 -2.33 -7.47 1.39
C ALA A 111 -2.52 -8.55 0.32
N ARG A 112 -1.51 -8.75 -0.54
CA ARG A 112 -1.50 -9.81 -1.56
C ARG A 112 -1.69 -11.20 -0.93
N ALA A 113 -0.94 -11.51 0.13
CA ALA A 113 -1.05 -12.79 0.83
C ALA A 113 -2.44 -13.04 1.44
N GLN A 114 -3.17 -11.96 1.76
CA GLN A 114 -4.54 -12.02 2.29
C GLN A 114 -5.60 -11.95 1.20
N GLY A 115 -5.20 -11.92 -0.08
CA GLY A 115 -6.11 -11.77 -1.21
C GLY A 115 -6.79 -10.40 -1.24
N ARG A 116 -6.21 -9.37 -0.62
CA ARG A 116 -6.74 -7.99 -0.59
C ARG A 116 -5.99 -7.09 -1.58
N ILE A 117 -6.65 -6.04 -2.06
CA ILE A 117 -6.04 -5.04 -2.92
C ILE A 117 -5.32 -4.03 -2.02
N ALA A 118 -3.99 -3.96 -2.15
CA ALA A 118 -3.19 -2.97 -1.45
C ALA A 118 -3.55 -1.57 -1.94
N SER A 119 -3.83 -0.66 -1.02
CA SER A 119 -4.31 0.68 -1.33
C SER A 119 -3.35 1.71 -0.78
N LEU A 120 -2.71 2.42 -1.70
CA LEU A 120 -1.78 3.50 -1.42
C LEU A 120 -2.42 4.84 -1.84
N MET A 121 -1.91 5.94 -1.31
CA MET A 121 -2.35 7.28 -1.69
C MET A 121 -1.19 8.03 -2.34
N GLY A 122 -1.44 8.65 -3.50
CA GLY A 122 -0.49 9.51 -4.21
C GLY A 122 -1.07 10.91 -4.36
N ALA A 123 -0.38 11.93 -3.84
CA ALA A 123 -0.76 13.31 -4.11
C ALA A 123 -0.31 13.72 -5.51
N GLU A 124 -1.25 14.18 -6.32
CA GLU A 124 -0.99 14.65 -7.68
C GLU A 124 -0.97 16.19 -7.69
N GLY A 125 0.22 16.76 -7.93
CA GLY A 125 0.45 18.19 -8.03
C GLY A 125 1.08 18.83 -6.78
N GLY A 126 2.19 19.54 -6.99
CA GLY A 126 2.99 20.18 -5.93
C GLY A 126 2.31 21.36 -5.23
N HIS A 127 1.20 21.88 -5.75
CA HIS A 127 0.34 22.85 -5.05
C HIS A 127 -0.34 22.24 -3.82
N SER A 128 -0.51 20.91 -3.78
CA SER A 128 -1.09 20.18 -2.65
C SER A 128 -0.25 20.25 -1.36
N ILE A 129 1.01 20.68 -1.45
CA ILE A 129 1.87 20.93 -0.28
C ILE A 129 2.01 22.41 0.07
N ALA A 130 1.37 23.33 -0.67
CA ALA A 130 1.42 24.78 -0.45
C ALA A 130 2.84 25.32 -0.17
N ASN A 131 3.87 24.76 -0.84
CA ASN A 131 5.30 25.06 -0.60
C ASN A 131 5.75 24.92 0.87
N SER A 132 5.13 24.04 1.66
CA SER A 132 5.44 23.84 3.08
C SER A 132 5.78 22.37 3.38
N SER A 133 6.94 22.16 4.00
CA SER A 133 7.41 20.83 4.44
C SER A 133 6.47 20.18 5.47
N ALA A 134 5.69 20.97 6.21
CA ALA A 134 4.69 20.47 7.15
C ALA A 134 3.55 19.73 6.45
N HIS A 135 3.09 20.20 5.29
CA HIS A 135 2.01 19.56 4.52
C HIS A 135 2.49 18.28 3.81
N CYS A 136 3.78 18.20 3.44
CA CYS A 136 4.39 16.95 3.01
C CYS A 136 4.26 15.85 4.09
N GLY A 137 4.38 16.23 5.38
CA GLY A 137 4.20 15.32 6.52
C GLY A 137 2.76 14.91 6.84
N VAL A 138 1.76 15.57 6.24
CA VAL A 138 0.33 15.21 6.35
C VAL A 138 -0.10 14.28 5.22
N VAL A 139 0.44 14.51 4.01
CA VAL A 139 0.31 13.61 2.86
C VAL A 139 1.10 12.31 3.07
N ARG A 140 2.24 12.38 3.78
CA ARG A 140 2.96 11.20 4.27
C ARG A 140 2.26 10.63 5.50
N PRO A 141 1.80 9.37 5.50
CA PRO A 141 1.28 8.77 6.71
C PRO A 141 2.40 8.66 7.76
N ARG A 142 2.13 9.14 8.98
CA ARG A 142 3.08 9.06 10.10
C ARG A 142 3.25 7.60 10.53
N ARG A 143 4.49 7.13 10.56
CA ARG A 143 4.88 5.88 11.22
C ARG A 143 4.74 6.06 12.74
N PRO A 144 4.14 5.12 13.49
CA PRO A 144 4.35 5.09 14.94
C PRO A 144 5.84 4.84 15.21
N LEU A 145 6.42 5.61 16.13
CA LEU A 145 7.86 5.63 16.47
C LEU A 145 8.37 4.32 17.14
N SER A 146 7.56 3.27 17.21
CA SER A 146 7.78 2.11 18.08
C SER A 146 8.11 0.80 17.37
N ASP A 147 8.43 0.79 16.07
CA ASP A 147 8.85 -0.44 15.37
C ASP A 147 10.37 -0.49 15.12
N PRO A 148 11.16 -1.12 16.00
CA PRO A 148 12.53 -1.50 15.68
C PRO A 148 12.50 -2.73 14.77
N HIS A 149 13.08 -2.59 13.57
CA HIS A 149 13.30 -3.69 12.64
C HIS A 149 14.36 -4.66 13.20
N PRO A 150 14.08 -5.96 13.40
CA PRO A 150 15.03 -6.89 13.98
C PRO A 150 15.92 -7.50 12.90
N GLN A 151 16.73 -6.71 12.19
CA GLN A 151 17.70 -7.27 11.22
C GLN A 151 19.05 -6.54 11.14
N LEU A 152 19.57 -6.01 12.26
CA LEU A 152 20.96 -5.52 12.26
C LEU A 152 21.72 -5.80 13.58
N GLN A 153 21.74 -7.06 14.03
CA GLN A 153 22.71 -7.54 15.03
C GLN A 153 23.18 -8.98 14.76
N ARG A 154 23.49 -9.31 13.50
CA ARG A 154 24.33 -10.48 13.20
C ARG A 154 25.42 -10.09 12.22
N GLY A 155 26.65 -10.17 12.68
CA GLY A 155 27.84 -10.21 11.83
C GLY A 155 28.80 -9.05 11.99
N MET A 156 29.55 -9.00 13.09
CA MET A 156 30.90 -8.43 13.07
C MET A 156 31.80 -9.24 14.02
N GLY A 157 32.73 -9.99 13.42
CA GLY A 157 34.06 -10.21 13.99
C GLY A 157 34.27 -11.41 14.92
N GLY A 158 34.41 -12.60 14.35
CA GLY A 158 35.30 -13.60 14.92
C GLY A 158 36.70 -13.40 14.36
N PHE A 159 37.70 -13.13 15.21
CA PHE A 159 39.12 -13.40 14.93
C PHE A 159 39.92 -13.29 16.23
N GLY A 160 40.64 -14.35 16.61
CA GLY A 160 41.77 -14.25 17.54
C GLY A 160 41.71 -15.12 18.81
N ASP A 161 42.61 -16.09 18.83
CA ASP A 161 43.28 -16.64 20.02
C ASP A 161 42.61 -17.76 20.83
N ARG A 162 42.87 -19.01 20.41
CA ARG A 162 42.87 -20.17 21.30
C ARG A 162 44.32 -20.60 21.56
N ARG A 163 44.92 -20.09 22.62
CA ARG A 163 46.03 -20.77 23.31
C ARG A 163 45.83 -20.78 24.82
N ALA A 164 45.87 -22.01 25.33
CA ALA A 164 46.38 -22.44 26.63
C ALA A 164 45.75 -21.89 27.91
N ARG A 165 45.14 -22.79 28.70
CA ARG A 165 45.73 -23.30 29.96
C ARG A 165 44.75 -24.22 30.72
N ARG A 166 45.35 -25.10 31.53
CA ARG A 166 44.80 -26.10 32.47
C ARG A 166 44.48 -27.45 31.79
N GLY A 167 45.19 -28.56 32.00
CA GLY A 167 46.14 -28.98 33.03
C GLY A 167 45.52 -30.02 33.96
N ARG A 168 46.25 -31.14 34.16
CA ARG A 168 46.12 -32.24 35.17
C ARG A 168 45.31 -33.49 34.73
N THR A 169 46.00 -34.57 34.32
CA THR A 169 46.53 -35.77 35.07
C THR A 169 45.53 -36.94 35.08
N VAL A 170 45.73 -38.04 34.33
CA VAL A 170 46.59 -39.25 34.55
C VAL A 170 45.82 -40.40 35.25
N GLY A 171 45.86 -41.59 34.64
CA GLY A 171 45.60 -42.92 35.25
C GLY A 171 44.67 -43.82 34.40
N LEU A 172 45.18 -44.60 33.43
CA LEU A 172 45.51 -46.04 33.50
C LEU A 172 44.29 -46.94 33.85
N ARG A 173 43.62 -47.53 32.84
CA ARG A 173 43.72 -48.94 32.32
C ARG A 173 43.13 -50.02 33.26
N PRO A 174 42.73 -51.20 32.76
CA PRO A 174 42.20 -51.58 31.43
C PRO A 174 40.70 -51.90 31.45
#